data_AF-A0AAV5MM18-F1
#
_entry.id   AF-A0AAV5MM18-F1
#
_cell.length_a   1.000
_cell.length_b   1.000
_cell.length_c   1.000
_cell.angle_alpha   90.00
_cell.angle_beta   90.00
_cell.angle_gamma   90.00
#
_symmetry.space_group_name_H-M   'P 1'
#
loop_
_entity.id
_entity.type
_entity.pdbx_description
1 polymer ?
#
loop_
_entity_poly.entity_id
_entity_poly.type
_entity_poly.pdbx_seq_one_letter_code
_entity_poly.pdbx_strand_id
1 'polypeptide(L)'
;MDMGPCPKVHSLQLRREYEEAKAKGIDNYERELEDAIDRLIVECDRKIGRALKCLEDGDAEAAIAISVSEVTQTAEVLELSKQIKEKLKEADQYDLEGKTD
;
A
#
# COMPACT_ATOMS: atom_id res chain seq x y z
N MET A 1 -10.47 10.28 -13.57
CA MET A 1 -10.85 9.05 -14.30
C MET A 1 -11.87 9.47 -15.33
N ASP A 2 -11.51 9.41 -16.61
CA ASP A 2 -12.52 9.56 -17.65
C ASP A 2 -13.41 8.31 -17.60
N MET A 3 -14.70 8.50 -17.30
CA MET A 3 -15.67 7.42 -17.22
C MET A 3 -16.22 7.04 -18.61
N GLY A 4 -15.68 7.67 -19.66
CA GLY A 4 -16.18 7.55 -21.02
C GLY A 4 -17.51 8.30 -21.22
N PRO A 5 -18.14 8.11 -22.38
CA PRO A 5 -19.42 8.74 -22.69
C PRO A 5 -20.49 8.23 -21.70
N CYS A 6 -21.15 9.17 -21.02
CA CYS A 6 -22.25 8.81 -20.13
C CYS A 6 -23.42 8.22 -20.96
N PRO A 7 -23.99 7.06 -20.56
CA PRO A 7 -25.15 6.48 -21.25
C PRO A 7 -26.45 7.25 -20.98
N LYS A 8 -26.47 8.17 -20.00
CA LYS A 8 -27.63 9.00 -19.67
C LYS A 8 -27.68 10.24 -20.57
N VAL A 9 -28.88 10.69 -20.91
CA VAL A 9 -29.09 11.88 -21.74
C VAL A 9 -28.87 13.14 -20.89
N HIS A 10 -27.88 13.94 -21.25
CA HIS A 10 -27.58 15.23 -20.61
C HIS A 10 -27.97 16.40 -21.51
N SER A 11 -29.27 16.55 -21.78
CA SER A 11 -29.81 17.71 -22.52
C SER A 11 -30.04 18.90 -21.60
N LEU A 12 -29.65 20.09 -22.02
CA LEU A 12 -29.91 21.34 -21.29
C LEU A 12 -31.41 21.62 -21.13
N GLN A 13 -32.23 21.22 -22.10
CA GLN A 13 -33.68 21.37 -22.03
C GLN A 13 -34.26 20.47 -20.93
N LEU A 14 -33.90 19.18 -20.94
CA LEU A 14 -34.34 18.21 -19.91
C LEU A 14 -33.87 18.61 -18.52
N ARG A 15 -32.68 19.20 -18.40
CA ARG A 15 -32.17 19.69 -17.11
C ARG A 15 -33.02 20.83 -16.55
N ARG A 16 -33.43 21.77 -17.40
CA ARG A 16 -34.33 22.87 -17.02
C ARG A 16 -35.70 22.35 -16.61
N GLU A 17 -36.28 21.45 -17.39
CA GLU A 17 -37.58 20.82 -17.08
C GLU A 17 -37.52 20.08 -15.74
N TYR A 18 -36.46 19.34 -15.48
CA TYR A 18 -36.21 18.67 -14.20
C TYR A 18 -36.11 19.67 -13.03
N GLU A 19 -35.35 20.76 -13.18
CA GLU A 19 -35.22 21.77 -12.11
C GLU A 19 -36.57 22.42 -11.78
N GLU A 20 -37.41 22.68 -12.78
CA GLU A 20 -38.77 23.20 -12.60
C GLU A 20 -39.71 22.17 -11.93
N ALA A 21 -39.61 20.88 -12.29
CA ALA A 21 -40.39 19.81 -11.68
C ALA A 21 -39.94 19.48 -10.24
N LYS A 22 -38.64 19.55 -9.98
CA LYS A 22 -38.03 19.41 -8.65
C LYS A 22 -38.50 20.53 -7.71
N ALA A 23 -38.55 21.78 -8.19
CA ALA A 23 -39.07 22.90 -7.40
C ALA A 23 -40.55 22.73 -7.01
N LYS A 24 -41.31 21.96 -7.80
CA LYS A 24 -42.71 21.59 -7.53
C LYS A 24 -42.83 20.32 -6.68
N GLY A 25 -41.72 19.69 -6.30
CA GLY A 25 -41.69 18.45 -5.51
C GLY A 25 -42.17 17.21 -6.26
N ILE A 26 -42.21 17.24 -7.59
CA ILE A 26 -42.78 16.17 -8.43
C ILE A 26 -41.73 15.11 -8.75
N ASP A 27 -40.50 15.53 -9.07
CA ASP A 27 -39.42 14.63 -9.47
C ASP A 27 -38.32 14.56 -8.41
N ASN A 28 -37.97 13.34 -7.99
CA ASN A 28 -36.88 13.10 -7.04
C ASN A 28 -35.92 11.99 -7.53
N TYR A 29 -34.82 12.43 -8.16
CA TYR A 29 -33.69 11.56 -8.54
C TYR A 29 -32.52 11.63 -7.55
N GLU A 30 -32.65 12.37 -6.45
CA GLU A 30 -31.55 12.57 -5.50
C GLU A 30 -31.09 11.27 -4.87
N ARG A 31 -32.01 10.35 -4.57
CA ARG A 31 -31.68 9.03 -4.03
C ARG A 31 -30.84 8.19 -4.99
N GLU A 32 -31.22 8.13 -6.27
CA GLU A 32 -30.46 7.35 -7.26
C GLU A 32 -29.06 7.97 -7.49
N LEU A 33 -28.98 9.30 -7.40
CA LEU A 33 -27.71 10.03 -7.47
C LEU A 33 -26.84 9.76 -6.25
N GLU A 34 -27.41 9.77 -5.04
CA GLU A 34 -26.74 9.45 -3.79
C GLU A 34 -26.16 8.02 -3.83
N ASP A 35 -26.97 7.03 -4.24
CA ASP A 35 -26.53 5.64 -4.43
C ASP A 35 -25.39 5.51 -5.45
N ALA A 36 -25.34 6.38 -6.47
CA ALA A 36 -24.26 6.41 -7.44
C ALA A 36 -22.98 7.04 -6.85
N ILE A 37 -23.12 8.10 -6.07
CA ILE A 37 -22.01 8.77 -5.38
C ILE A 37 -21.38 7.84 -4.35
N ASP A 38 -22.18 7.15 -3.54
CA ASP A 38 -21.67 6.22 -2.52
C ASP A 38 -20.84 5.10 -3.14
N ARG A 39 -21.28 4.54 -4.27
CA ARG A 39 -20.51 3.54 -5.02
C ARG A 39 -19.16 4.08 -5.50
N LEU A 40 -19.12 5.33 -5.95
CA LEU A 40 -17.87 5.97 -6.39
C LEU A 40 -16.92 6.23 -5.21
N ILE A 41 -17.44 6.63 -4.05
CA ILE A 41 -16.65 6.83 -2.83
C ILE A 41 -15.97 5.51 -2.44
N VAL A 42 -16.73 4.42 -2.36
CA VAL A 42 -16.18 3.09 -2.01
C VAL A 42 -15.11 2.63 -3.01
N GLU A 43 -15.29 2.89 -4.30
CA GLU A 43 -14.28 2.55 -5.31
C GLU A 43 -12.99 3.37 -5.14
N CYS A 44 -13.12 4.67 -4.85
CA CYS A 44 -12.00 5.54 -4.55
C CYS A 44 -11.25 5.08 -3.31
N ASP A 45 -11.94 4.79 -2.21
CA ASP A 45 -11.34 4.29 -0.97
C ASP A 45 -10.57 2.98 -1.21
N ARG A 46 -11.15 2.08 -2.01
CA ARG A 46 -10.46 0.83 -2.39
C ARG A 46 -9.19 1.09 -3.17
N LYS A 47 -9.17 2.08 -4.06
CA LYS A 47 -7.98 2.44 -4.85
C LYS A 47 -6.93 3.13 -3.97
N ILE A 48 -7.34 4.00 -3.06
CA ILE A 48 -6.47 4.65 -2.09
C ILE A 48 -5.83 3.59 -1.18
N GLY A 49 -6.61 2.68 -0.60
CA GLY A 49 -6.08 1.61 0.24
C GLY A 49 -5.09 0.70 -0.48
N ARG A 50 -5.34 0.39 -1.77
CA ARG A 50 -4.37 -0.36 -2.59
C ARG A 50 -3.08 0.44 -2.83
N ALA A 51 -3.19 1.72 -3.15
CA ALA A 51 -2.02 2.57 -3.37
C ALA A 51 -1.18 2.72 -2.10
N LEU A 52 -1.81 2.93 -0.94
CA LEU A 52 -1.14 2.98 0.36
C LEU A 52 -0.43 1.66 0.66
N LYS A 53 -1.08 0.51 0.44
CA LYS A 53 -0.44 -0.80 0.64
C LYS A 53 0.76 -1.01 -0.30
N CYS A 54 0.65 -0.63 -1.58
CA CYS A 54 1.78 -0.72 -2.50
C CYS A 54 2.96 0.17 -2.08
N LEU A 55 2.71 1.32 -1.46
CA LEU A 55 3.76 2.17 -0.89
C LEU A 55 4.41 1.50 0.32
N GLU A 56 3.62 0.96 1.25
CA GLU A 56 4.14 0.24 2.42
C GLU A 56 4.97 -0.99 2.02
N ASP A 57 4.49 -1.79 1.07
CA ASP A 57 5.21 -2.96 0.57
C ASP A 57 6.53 -2.55 -0.12
N GLY A 58 6.53 -1.45 -0.89
CA GLY A 58 7.73 -0.92 -1.53
C GLY A 58 8.75 -0.33 -0.54
N ASP A 59 8.28 0.38 0.49
CA ASP A 59 9.13 0.91 1.57
C ASP A 59 9.70 -0.24 2.42
N ALA A 60 8.93 -1.29 2.68
CA ALA A 60 9.39 -2.48 3.36
C ALA A 60 10.47 -3.22 2.55
N GLU A 61 10.27 -3.38 1.24
CA GLU A 61 11.25 -4.00 0.34
C GLU A 61 12.55 -3.19 0.28
N ALA A 62 12.45 -1.86 0.20
CA ALA A 62 13.60 -0.95 0.25
C ALA A 62 14.32 -1.00 1.61
N ALA A 63 13.60 -1.00 2.73
CA ALA A 63 14.19 -1.12 4.06
C ALA A 63 14.90 -2.46 4.27
N ILE A 64 14.32 -3.56 3.77
CA ILE A 64 14.96 -4.88 3.79
C ILE A 64 16.23 -4.86 2.94
N ALA A 65 16.19 -4.33 1.72
CA ALA A 65 17.35 -4.25 0.84
C ALA A 65 18.50 -3.43 1.48
N ILE A 66 18.18 -2.26 2.06
CA ILE A 66 19.15 -1.39 2.72
C ILE A 66 19.76 -2.07 3.97
N SER A 67 18.94 -2.71 4.80
CA SER A 67 19.40 -3.36 6.04
C SER A 67 20.37 -4.52 5.80
N VAL A 68 20.28 -5.19 4.65
CA VAL A 68 21.17 -6.30 4.29
C VAL A 68 22.41 -5.81 3.54
N SER A 69 22.32 -4.85 2.60
CA SER A 69 23.47 -4.47 1.78
C SER A 69 24.39 -3.42 2.41
N GLU A 70 23.87 -2.44 3.14
CA GLU A 70 24.70 -1.31 3.63
C GLU A 70 25.34 -1.57 4.99
N VAL A 71 24.69 -2.35 5.86
CA VAL A 71 25.19 -2.59 7.24
C VAL A 71 26.13 -3.79 7.33
N THR A 72 26.01 -4.79 6.43
CA THR A 72 26.79 -6.04 6.53
C THR A 72 28.06 -6.09 5.68
N GLN A 73 28.27 -5.12 4.79
CA GLN A 73 29.41 -5.09 3.86
C GLN A 73 30.54 -4.13 4.27
N THR A 74 30.47 -3.52 5.45
CA THR A 74 31.62 -2.76 5.96
C THR A 74 32.77 -3.71 6.29
N ALA A 75 34.00 -3.31 5.99
CA ALA A 75 35.20 -4.14 6.20
C ALA A 75 35.31 -4.63 7.65
N GLU A 76 34.89 -3.81 8.61
CA GLU A 76 34.86 -4.13 10.04
C GLU A 76 33.87 -5.26 10.37
N VAL A 77 32.66 -5.26 9.79
CA VAL A 77 31.65 -6.30 10.04
C VAL A 77 32.06 -7.64 9.42
N LEU A 78 32.74 -7.62 8.27
CA LEU A 78 33.32 -8.81 7.66
C LEU A 78 34.46 -9.40 8.52
N GLU A 79 35.33 -8.54 9.03
CA GLU A 79 36.45 -8.95 9.90
C GLU A 79 35.93 -9.52 11.23
N LEU A 80 34.95 -8.86 11.85
CA LEU A 80 34.30 -9.34 13.07
C LEU A 80 33.58 -10.68 12.83
N SER A 81 32.88 -10.83 11.71
CA SER A 81 32.23 -12.10 11.35
C SER A 81 33.23 -13.25 11.17
N LYS A 82 34.44 -12.95 10.68
CA LYS A 82 35.52 -13.93 10.55
C LYS A 82 36.09 -14.32 11.92
N GLN A 83 36.34 -13.34 12.78
CA GLN A 83 36.82 -13.58 14.15
C GLN A 83 35.81 -14.38 14.97
N ILE A 84 34.51 -14.10 14.85
CA ILE A 84 33.44 -14.87 15.50
C ILE A 84 33.48 -16.33 15.05
N LYS A 85 33.62 -16.59 13.74
CA LYS A 85 33.71 -17.96 13.22
C LYS A 85 34.94 -18.72 13.71
N GLU A 86 36.09 -18.05 13.84
CA GLU A 86 37.30 -18.66 14.40
C GLU A 86 37.10 -18.97 15.89
N LYS A 87 36.58 -18.02 16.66
CA LYS A 87 36.29 -18.20 18.09
C LYS A 87 35.28 -19.32 18.36
N LEU A 88 34.26 -19.47 17.52
CA LEU A 88 33.29 -20.57 17.62
C LEU A 88 33.97 -21.93 17.35
N LYS A 89 34.84 -22.02 16.34
CA LYS A 89 35.60 -23.26 16.09
C LYS A 89 36.55 -23.60 17.23
N GLU A 90 37.22 -22.59 17.80
CA GLU A 90 38.06 -22.78 18.97
C GLU A 90 37.23 -23.31 20.15
N ALA A 91 36.07 -22.70 20.42
CA ALA A 91 35.17 -23.16 21.48
C ALA A 91 34.69 -24.61 21.26
N ASP A 92 34.25 -24.95 20.04
CA ASP A 92 33.86 -26.32 19.69
C ASP A 92 35.03 -27.31 19.90
N GLN A 93 36.26 -26.88 19.62
CA GLN A 93 37.45 -27.70 19.79
C GLN A 93 37.84 -27.87 21.26
N TYR A 94 37.71 -26.82 22.07
CA TYR A 94 37.91 -26.90 23.53
C TYR A 94 36.85 -27.78 24.21
N ASP A 95 35.61 -27.76 23.73
CA ASP A 95 34.54 -28.65 24.19
C ASP A 95 34.82 -30.11 23.83
N LEU A 96 35.32 -30.39 22.62
CA LEU A 96 35.70 -31.75 22.19
C LEU A 96 36.93 -32.28 22.95
N GLU A 97 37.84 -31.40 23.38
CA GLU A 97 39.03 -31.75 24.16
C GLU A 97 38.75 -31.86 25.67
N GLY A 98 37.53 -31.56 26.13
CA GLY A 98 37.13 -31.64 27.54
C GLY A 98 37.88 -30.65 28.44
N LYS A 99 38.31 -29.51 27.88
CA LYS A 99 39.08 -28.46 28.58
C LYS A 99 38.22 -27.28 29.05
N THR A 100 36.90 -27.42 29.05
CA THR A 100 35.99 -26.44 29.61
C THR A 100 35.86 -26.67 31.12
N ASP A 101 36.39 -25.72 31.92
CA ASP A 101 36.14 -25.60 33.38
C ASP A 101 34.71 -25.14 33.66
#